data_AF-A0A3M1CG48-F1
#
_entry.id   AF-A0A3M1CG48-F1
#
_cell.length_a   1.000
_cell.length_b   1.000
_cell.length_c   1.000
_cell.angle_alpha   90.00
_cell.angle_beta   90.00
_cell.angle_gamma   90.00
#
_symmetry.space_group_name_H-M   'P 1'
#
loop_
_entity.id
_entity.type
_entity.pdbx_description
1 polymer ?
#
loop_
_entity_poly.entity_id
_entity_poly.type
_entity_poly.pdbx_seq_one_letter_code
_entity_poly.pdbx_strand_id
1 'polypeptide(L)' 'MANPEHIAILLEGVEAWNRWREENPDVVPDLAGANLTGAVLAGASLW' A
#
# COMPACT_ATOMS: atom_id res chain seq x y z
N MET A 1 -8.16 -11.00 2.37
CA MET A 1 -6.82 -11.57 2.63
C MET A 1 -5.93 -10.68 1.85
N ALA A 2 -5.05 -9.92 2.52
CA ALA A 2 -4.31 -8.86 1.87
C ALA A 2 -3.71 -9.29 0.53
N ASN A 3 -3.90 -8.46 -0.50
CA ASN A 3 -3.37 -8.74 -1.82
C ASN A 3 -1.84 -8.63 -1.76
N PRO A 4 -1.10 -9.71 -2.08
CA PRO A 4 0.36 -9.68 -2.05
C PRO A 4 0.97 -8.61 -2.96
N GLU A 5 0.31 -8.23 -4.07
CA GLU A 5 0.77 -7.14 -4.94
C GLU A 5 0.69 -5.78 -4.24
N HIS A 6 -0.43 -5.48 -3.58
CA HIS A 6 -0.58 -4.22 -2.85
C HIS A 6 0.41 -4.13 -1.67
N ILE A 7 0.65 -5.26 -1.00
CA ILE A 7 1.66 -5.33 0.06
C ILE A 7 3.06 -5.10 -0.52
N ALA A 8 3.41 -5.70 -1.66
CA ALA A 8 4.71 -5.54 -2.29
C ALA A 8 5.00 -4.06 -2.62
N ILE A 9 4.02 -3.37 -3.24
CA ILE A 9 4.14 -1.95 -3.58
C ILE A 9 4.27 -1.09 -2.32
N LEU A 10 3.52 -1.41 -1.27
CA LEU A 10 3.62 -0.70 0.01
C LEU A 10 4.98 -0.93 0.70
N LEU A 11 5.56 -2.13 0.56
CA LEU A 11 6.88 -2.48 1.08
C LEU A 11 8.03 -1.86 0.28
N GLU A 12 7.82 -1.54 -1.01
CA GLU A 12 8.77 -0.74 -1.81
C GLU A 12 8.91 0.69 -1.26
N GLY A 13 7.89 1.19 -0.56
CA GLY A 13 7.92 2.42 0.20
C GLY A 13 6.75 3.35 -0.09
N VAL A 14 6.65 4.40 0.71
CA VAL A 14 5.54 5.37 0.67
C VAL A 14 5.45 6.11 -0.67
N GLU A 15 6.58 6.43 -1.31
CA GLU A 15 6.57 7.10 -2.62
C GLU A 15 6.02 6.19 -3.72
N ALA A 16 6.43 4.91 -3.75
CA ALA A 16 5.94 3.93 -4.71
C ALA A 16 4.44 3.67 -4.49
N TRP A 17 4.03 3.55 -3.23
CA TRP A 17 2.63 3.42 -2.85
C TRP A 17 1.77 4.60 -3.30
N ASN A 18 2.22 5.83 -3.03
CA ASN A 18 1.46 7.03 -3.39
C ASN A 18 1.36 7.19 -4.91
N ARG A 19 2.43 6.91 -5.66
CA ARG A 19 2.37 6.90 -7.13
C ARG A 19 1.39 5.86 -7.65
N TRP A 20 1.43 4.64 -7.12
CA TRP A 20 0.50 3.59 -7.52
C TRP A 20 -0.96 3.97 -7.22
N ARG A 21 -1.22 4.63 -6.08
CA ARG A 21 -2.56 5.17 -5.73
C ARG A 21 -3.00 6.31 -6.66
N GLU A 22 -2.08 7.15 -7.13
CA GLU A 22 -2.38 8.20 -8.12
C GLU A 22 -2.73 7.61 -9.49
N GLU A 23 -2.03 6.54 -9.90
CA GLU A 23 -2.28 5.84 -11.16
C GLU A 23 -3.54 4.95 -11.11
N ASN A 24 -3.93 4.48 -9.92
CA ASN A 24 -5.04 3.55 -9.71
C ASN A 24 -6.03 4.07 -8.66
N PRO A 25 -6.68 5.23 -8.89
CA PRO A 25 -7.58 5.84 -7.90
C PRO A 25 -8.83 5.00 -7.64
N ASP A 26 -9.27 4.21 -8.63
CA ASP A 26 -10.47 3.37 -8.55
C ASP A 26 -10.21 2.02 -7.85
N VAL A 27 -8.94 1.65 -7.64
CA VAL A 27 -8.57 0.39 -7.02
C VAL A 27 -8.57 0.56 -5.50
N VAL A 28 -9.44 -0.19 -4.82
CA VAL A 28 -9.45 -0.26 -3.36
C VAL A 28 -8.34 -1.24 -2.92
N PRO A 29 -7.29 -0.78 -2.23
CA PRO A 29 -6.23 -1.67 -1.80
C PRO A 29 -6.69 -2.62 -0.70
N ASP A 30 -6.69 -3.93 -0.96
CA ASP A 30 -6.84 -4.94 0.10
C ASP A 30 -5.51 -5.10 0.86
N LEU A 31 -5.41 -4.44 2.01
CA LEU A 31 -4.34 -4.61 3.00
C LEU A 31 -4.82 -5.39 4.23
N ALA A 32 -6.02 -5.99 4.18
CA ALA A 32 -6.65 -6.59 5.35
C ALA A 32 -5.86 -7.82 5.84
N GLY A 33 -5.37 -7.73 7.08
CA GLY A 33 -4.58 -8.79 7.71
C GLY A 33 -3.12 -8.85 7.25
N ALA A 34 -2.64 -7.86 6.47
CA ALA A 34 -1.22 -7.74 6.17
C ALA A 34 -0.43 -7.46 7.46
N ASN A 35 0.66 -8.21 7.67
CA ASN A 35 1.61 -7.87 8.72
C ASN A 35 2.51 -6.72 8.24
N LEU A 36 2.12 -5.48 8.53
CA LEU A 36 2.88 -4.27 8.20
C LEU A 36 3.82 -3.82 9.32
N THR A 37 4.10 -4.70 10.29
CA THR A 37 4.97 -4.38 11.42
C THR A 37 6.38 -4.04 10.92
N GLY A 38 6.84 -2.81 11.19
CA GLY A 38 8.15 -2.32 10.75
C GLY A 38 8.18 -1.63 9.40
N ALA A 39 7.06 -1.62 8.65
CA ALA A 39 6.95 -0.80 7.45
C ALA A 39 6.86 0.68 7.82
N VAL A 40 7.60 1.53 7.09
CA VAL A 40 7.47 2.99 7.22
C VAL A 40 6.20 3.39 6.47
N LEU A 41 5.09 3.54 7.18
CA LEU A 41 3.80 3.96 6.61
C LEU A 41 3.54 5.47 6.75
N ALA A 42 4.51 6.21 7.29
CA ALA A 42 4.39 7.66 7.50
C ALA A 42 4.21 8.38 6.15
N GLY A 43 3.01 8.92 5.90
CA GLY A 43 2.68 9.62 4.65
C GLY A 43 2.09 8.72 3.54
N ALA A 44 1.82 7.44 3.82
CA ALA A 44 1.13 6.56 2.88
C ALA A 44 -0.36 6.94 2.77
N SER A 45 -0.86 7.07 1.54
CA SER A 45 -2.28 7.30 1.26
C SER A 45 -3.09 6.00 1.44
N LEU A 46 -3.68 5.81 2.62
CA LEU A 46 -4.47 4.63 3.00
C LEU A 46 -6.00 4.83 2.95
N TRP A 47 -6.46 5.94 2.39
CA TRP A 47 -7.86 6.38 2.38
C TRP A 47 -8.60 5.87 1.15
#